data_AF-A0ABD8B600-F1
#
_entry.id   AF-A0ABD8B600-F1
#
_cell.length_a   1.000
_cell.length_b   1.000
_cell.length_c   1.000
_cell.angle_alpha   90.00
_cell.angle_beta   90.00
_cell.angle_gamma   90.00
#
_symmetry.space_group_name_H-M   'P 1'
#
loop_
_entity.id
_entity.type
_entity.pdbx_description
1 polymer ?
#
loop_
_entity_poly.entity_id
_entity_poly.type
_entity_poly.pdbx_seq_one_letter_code
_entity_poly.pdbx_strand_id
1 'polypeptide(L)'
;MWTGISSPPTCPHRSSCSPASPPPSASPSPGSRPPAVDNLRAWRRYRLLKPLCAELQTLRAPTEGIIRWWDPPVVRLARQEIAIWDGVLACSPYLDDQVRMTAYAEAVASLAADGTSSVRSPHQATVVAEAAMLAAARMQVSHDAGAEVPARAGTLESISEPHLMVLLSRALSSSPIVAQARQAAARMATSHD
;
A
#
# COMPACT_ATOMS: atom_id res chain seq x y z
N MET A 1 23.61 81.15 -26.97
CA MET A 1 23.87 81.62 -28.34
C MET A 1 24.21 80.40 -29.18
N TRP A 2 23.50 80.19 -30.30
CA TRP A 2 23.69 79.18 -31.38
C TRP A 2 23.31 77.72 -31.01
N THR A 3 22.17 77.13 -31.41
CA THR A 3 21.51 76.80 -32.72
C THR A 3 21.98 75.51 -33.39
N GLY A 4 21.01 74.70 -33.85
CA GLY A 4 21.15 73.72 -34.94
C GLY A 4 20.79 72.29 -34.53
N ILE A 5 19.53 71.86 -34.58
CA ILE A 5 18.82 71.30 -35.75
C ILE A 5 19.53 70.07 -36.36
N SER A 6 18.97 68.88 -36.12
CA SER A 6 18.61 67.94 -37.21
C SER A 6 17.83 66.73 -36.70
N SER A 7 16.73 66.44 -37.40
CA SER A 7 15.98 65.19 -37.46
C SER A 7 15.68 64.95 -38.95
N PRO A 8 15.17 63.79 -39.40
CA PRO A 8 15.39 62.38 -39.06
C PRO A 8 15.82 61.61 -40.36
N PRO A 9 15.73 60.25 -40.53
CA PRO A 9 14.44 59.57 -40.69
C PRO A 9 14.34 58.14 -40.10
N THR A 10 13.11 57.85 -39.70
CA THR A 10 12.35 56.59 -39.73
C THR A 10 12.98 55.35 -40.37
N CYS A 11 13.08 54.26 -39.59
CA CYS A 11 13.14 52.89 -40.09
C CYS A 11 11.85 52.14 -39.70
N PRO A 12 11.27 51.33 -40.59
CA PRO A 12 9.95 50.73 -40.42
C PRO A 12 9.96 49.57 -39.41
N HIS A 13 8.92 49.54 -38.59
CA HIS A 13 8.56 48.42 -37.74
C HIS A 13 8.43 47.14 -38.59
N ARG A 14 9.27 46.16 -38.27
CA ARG A 14 9.19 44.80 -38.79
C ARG A 14 7.97 44.13 -38.16
N SER A 15 6.94 43.86 -38.96
CA SER A 15 5.81 43.02 -38.58
C SER A 15 6.31 41.60 -38.34
N SER A 16 6.41 41.22 -37.06
CA SER A 16 6.65 39.85 -36.64
C SER A 16 5.35 39.05 -36.83
N CYS A 17 5.25 38.30 -37.92
CA CYS A 17 4.28 37.21 -38.02
C CYS A 17 4.57 36.19 -36.91
N SER A 18 3.67 36.11 -35.92
CA SER A 18 3.66 35.00 -34.96
C SER A 18 3.26 33.71 -35.68
N PRO A 19 3.99 32.59 -35.52
CA PRO A 19 3.50 31.29 -35.96
C PRO A 19 2.29 30.87 -35.12
N ALA A 20 1.26 30.40 -35.82
CA ALA A 20 0.02 29.90 -35.26
C ALA A 20 0.26 28.95 -34.09
N SER A 21 -0.44 29.20 -32.98
CA SER A 21 -0.50 28.27 -31.84
C SER A 21 -0.97 26.90 -32.31
N PRO A 22 -0.33 25.80 -31.90
CA PRO A 22 -0.88 24.46 -32.14
C PRO A 22 -2.22 24.32 -31.40
N PRO A 23 -3.19 23.57 -31.96
CA PRO A 23 -4.49 23.37 -31.29
C PRO A 23 -4.29 22.67 -29.94
N PRO A 24 -5.16 22.95 -28.94
CA PRO A 24 -5.09 22.30 -27.64
C PRO A 24 -5.24 20.79 -27.80
N SER A 25 -4.28 20.08 -27.21
CA SER A 25 -4.21 18.64 -27.06
C SER A 25 -5.59 18.04 -26.80
N ALA A 26 -5.95 17.04 -27.61
CA ALA A 26 -7.18 16.28 -27.51
C ALA A 26 -7.48 15.90 -26.05
N SER A 27 -8.60 16.39 -25.54
CA SER A 27 -9.18 15.95 -24.28
C SER A 27 -9.38 14.42 -24.33
N PRO A 28 -8.94 13.65 -23.32
CA PRO A 28 -9.17 12.21 -23.30
C PRO A 28 -10.68 11.95 -23.26
N SER A 29 -11.18 11.21 -24.26
CA SER A 29 -12.59 10.84 -24.36
C SER A 29 -13.04 10.02 -23.13
N PRO A 30 -14.22 10.30 -22.57
CA PRO A 30 -14.78 9.53 -21.47
C PRO A 30 -15.25 8.18 -22.02
N GLY A 31 -14.52 7.10 -21.72
CA GLY A 31 -14.92 5.75 -22.12
C GLY A 31 -13.81 4.79 -22.53
N SER A 32 -12.52 5.16 -22.38
CA SER A 32 -11.44 4.20 -22.61
C SER A 32 -11.51 3.08 -21.57
N ARG A 33 -12.01 1.92 -22.01
CA ARG A 33 -11.88 0.66 -21.28
C ARG A 33 -10.39 0.51 -20.88
N PRO A 34 -10.05 0.16 -19.62
CA PRO A 34 -8.67 0.03 -19.21
C PRO A 34 -7.92 -0.87 -20.19
N PRO A 35 -6.72 -0.49 -20.65
CA PRO A 35 -5.98 -1.31 -21.61
C PRO A 35 -5.78 -2.72 -21.04
N ALA A 36 -5.78 -3.72 -21.92
CA ALA A 36 -5.77 -5.14 -21.51
C ALA A 36 -4.63 -5.49 -20.54
N VAL A 37 -3.49 -4.78 -20.65
CA VAL A 37 -2.32 -4.91 -19.78
C VAL A 37 -2.65 -4.51 -18.33
N ASP A 38 -3.44 -3.46 -18.13
CA ASP A 38 -3.84 -2.99 -16.80
C ASP A 38 -4.79 -3.98 -16.14
N ASN A 39 -5.72 -4.55 -16.91
CA ASN A 39 -6.62 -5.58 -16.41
C ASN A 39 -5.86 -6.87 -16.03
N LEU A 40 -4.85 -7.28 -16.81
CA LEU A 40 -4.01 -8.43 -16.48
C LEU A 40 -3.18 -8.17 -15.23
N ARG A 41 -2.55 -6.99 -15.13
CA ARG A 41 -1.77 -6.57 -13.95
C ARG A 41 -2.66 -6.51 -12.70
N ALA A 42 -3.85 -5.91 -12.83
CA ALA A 42 -4.82 -5.83 -11.74
C ALA A 42 -5.28 -7.21 -11.29
N TRP A 43 -5.59 -8.11 -12.23
CA TRP A 43 -5.99 -9.48 -11.91
C TRP A 43 -4.88 -10.26 -11.19
N ARG A 44 -3.62 -10.12 -11.63
CA ARG A 44 -2.48 -10.75 -10.95
C ARG A 44 -2.35 -10.22 -9.51
N ARG A 45 -2.43 -8.90 -9.32
CA ARG A 45 -2.33 -8.30 -7.98
C ARG A 45 -3.50 -8.68 -7.09
N TYR A 46 -4.73 -8.66 -7.62
CA TYR A 46 -5.94 -9.12 -6.94
C TYR A 46 -5.74 -10.54 -6.37
N ARG A 47 -5.21 -11.46 -7.18
CA ARG A 47 -4.87 -12.81 -6.72
C ARG A 47 -3.79 -12.85 -5.64
N LEU A 48 -2.73 -12.06 -5.77
CA LEU A 48 -1.62 -12.04 -4.82
C LEU A 48 -1.99 -11.43 -3.46
N LEU A 49 -2.99 -10.54 -3.43
CA LEU A 49 -3.50 -9.93 -2.21
C LEU A 49 -4.58 -10.78 -1.51
N LYS A 50 -4.95 -11.93 -2.06
CA LYS A 50 -5.98 -12.80 -1.47
C LYS A 50 -5.67 -13.23 -0.04
N PRO A 51 -4.45 -13.69 0.32
CA PRO A 51 -4.12 -14.07 1.68
C PRO A 51 -4.33 -12.92 2.69
N LEU A 52 -3.80 -11.74 2.40
CA LEU A 52 -4.00 -10.55 3.23
C LEU A 52 -5.48 -10.18 3.36
N CYS A 53 -6.24 -10.24 2.26
CA CYS A 53 -7.68 -9.97 2.33
C CYS A 53 -8.43 -11.01 3.16
N ALA A 54 -8.07 -12.29 3.08
CA ALA A 54 -8.70 -13.36 3.84
C ALA A 54 -8.40 -13.26 5.34
N GLU A 55 -7.17 -12.90 5.72
CA GLU A 55 -6.78 -12.65 7.12
C GLU A 55 -7.64 -11.58 7.79
N LEU A 56 -7.95 -10.52 7.03
CA LEU A 56 -8.67 -9.35 7.54
C LEU A 56 -10.18 -9.41 7.32
N GLN A 57 -10.71 -10.36 6.54
CA GLN A 57 -12.13 -10.34 6.17
C GLN A 57 -13.07 -10.49 7.37
N THR A 58 -12.62 -11.19 8.43
CA THR A 58 -13.45 -11.47 9.61
C THR A 58 -13.61 -10.24 10.51
N LEU A 59 -12.74 -9.24 10.35
CA LEU A 59 -12.75 -8.02 11.15
C LEU A 59 -13.64 -6.92 10.56
N ARG A 60 -14.19 -7.15 9.36
CA ARG A 60 -14.97 -6.14 8.64
C ARG A 60 -16.45 -6.28 8.95
N ALA A 61 -17.11 -5.13 9.08
CA ALA A 61 -18.55 -5.07 8.88
C ALA A 61 -18.87 -5.54 7.45
N PRO A 62 -19.98 -6.27 7.22
CA PRO A 62 -20.38 -6.69 5.89
C PRO A 62 -20.44 -5.49 4.95
N THR A 63 -19.51 -5.42 3.98
CA THR A 63 -19.56 -4.34 2.98
C THR A 63 -20.76 -4.60 2.07
N GLU A 64 -21.77 -3.74 2.13
CA GLU A 64 -22.93 -3.79 1.24
C GLU A 64 -22.48 -3.45 -0.19
N GLY A 65 -22.07 -4.47 -0.93
CA GLY A 65 -21.65 -4.31 -2.32
C GLY A 65 -21.54 -5.66 -3.00
N ILE A 66 -22.54 -6.03 -3.81
CA ILE A 66 -22.49 -7.25 -4.60
C ILE A 66 -21.36 -7.10 -5.63
N ILE A 67 -20.25 -7.80 -5.40
CA ILE A 67 -19.21 -7.98 -6.42
C ILE A 67 -19.79 -8.89 -7.49
N ARG A 68 -20.07 -8.31 -8.64
CA ARG A 68 -20.56 -9.07 -9.78
C ARG A 68 -19.36 -9.74 -10.44
N TRP A 69 -19.52 -10.98 -10.90
CA TRP A 69 -18.42 -11.71 -11.54
C TRP A 69 -17.94 -11.02 -12.83
N TRP A 70 -18.78 -10.18 -13.45
CA TRP A 70 -18.47 -9.35 -14.61
C TRP A 70 -17.88 -7.97 -14.28
N ASP A 71 -17.65 -7.64 -13.00
CA ASP A 71 -16.95 -6.42 -12.62
C ASP A 71 -15.51 -6.45 -13.18
N PRO A 72 -15.01 -5.37 -13.80
CA PRO A 72 -13.66 -5.32 -14.34
C PRO A 72 -12.59 -5.63 -13.28
N PRO A 73 -11.47 -6.30 -13.61
CA PRO A 73 -10.40 -6.64 -12.66
C PRO A 73 -9.87 -5.45 -11.86
N VAL A 74 -9.75 -4.27 -12.47
CA VAL A 74 -9.32 -3.05 -11.78
C VAL A 74 -10.30 -2.60 -10.69
N VAL A 75 -11.61 -2.72 -10.93
CA VAL A 75 -12.66 -2.38 -9.94
C VAL A 75 -12.63 -3.36 -8.79
N ARG A 76 -12.46 -4.65 -9.09
CA ARG A 76 -12.33 -5.71 -8.08
C ARG A 76 -11.09 -5.53 -7.22
N LEU A 77 -9.96 -5.13 -7.82
CA LEU A 77 -8.73 -4.80 -7.10
C LEU A 77 -8.94 -3.59 -6.17
N ALA A 78 -9.50 -2.49 -6.67
CA ALA A 78 -9.73 -1.29 -5.87
C ALA A 78 -10.62 -1.59 -4.64
N ARG A 79 -11.70 -2.35 -4.81
CA ARG A 79 -12.54 -2.79 -3.67
C ARG A 79 -11.78 -3.66 -2.69
N GLN A 80 -10.95 -4.60 -3.17
CA GLN A 80 -10.13 -5.43 -2.30
C GLN A 80 -9.11 -4.60 -1.51
N GLU A 81 -8.51 -3.58 -2.13
CA GLU A 81 -7.57 -2.66 -1.48
C GLU A 81 -8.26 -1.83 -0.40
N ILE A 82 -9.42 -1.21 -0.69
CA ILE A 82 -10.22 -0.48 0.30
C ILE A 82 -10.52 -1.38 1.50
N ALA A 83 -11.00 -2.60 1.23
CA ALA A 83 -11.31 -3.51 2.29
C ALA A 83 -10.05 -3.86 3.11
N ILE A 84 -8.89 -4.07 2.47
CA ILE A 84 -7.63 -4.29 3.19
C ILE A 84 -7.33 -3.11 4.12
N TRP A 85 -7.50 -1.88 3.66
CA TRP A 85 -7.35 -0.69 4.49
C TRP A 85 -8.31 -0.67 5.68
N ASP A 86 -9.58 -0.97 5.47
CA ASP A 86 -10.57 -1.03 6.57
C ASP A 86 -10.18 -2.07 7.63
N GLY A 87 -9.71 -3.23 7.20
CA GLY A 87 -9.25 -4.28 8.11
C GLY A 87 -7.98 -3.90 8.87
N VAL A 88 -7.05 -3.19 8.21
CA VAL A 88 -5.84 -2.67 8.88
C VAL A 88 -6.21 -1.58 9.88
N LEU A 89 -7.16 -0.70 9.55
CA LEU A 89 -7.66 0.33 10.46
C LEU A 89 -8.31 -0.29 11.70
N ALA A 90 -9.06 -1.40 11.55
CA ALA A 90 -9.61 -2.15 12.68
C ALA A 90 -8.52 -2.74 13.59
N CYS A 91 -7.37 -3.13 13.02
CA CYS A 91 -6.21 -3.61 13.80
C CYS A 91 -5.35 -2.49 14.39
N SER A 92 -5.46 -1.25 13.91
CA SER A 92 -4.54 -0.14 14.22
C SER A 92 -4.28 0.05 15.73
N PRO A 93 -5.31 0.01 16.61
CA PRO A 93 -5.07 0.16 18.06
C PRO A 93 -4.20 -0.95 18.66
N TYR A 94 -4.21 -2.15 18.07
CA TYR A 94 -3.58 -3.37 18.61
C TYR A 94 -2.24 -3.70 17.96
N LEU A 95 -1.72 -2.82 17.09
CA LEU A 95 -0.41 -2.99 16.48
C LEU A 95 0.67 -2.78 17.55
N ASP A 96 1.24 -3.86 18.08
CA ASP A 96 2.28 -3.79 19.11
C ASP A 96 3.69 -3.69 18.50
N ASP A 97 4.37 -2.57 18.75
CA ASP A 97 5.74 -2.33 18.26
C ASP A 97 6.75 -3.34 18.81
N GLN A 98 6.53 -3.92 19.99
CA GLN A 98 7.41 -4.97 20.53
C GLN A 98 7.36 -6.24 19.68
N VAL A 99 6.17 -6.65 19.23
CA VAL A 99 6.02 -7.80 18.32
C VAL A 99 6.78 -7.54 17.02
N ARG A 100 6.71 -6.31 16.49
CA ARG A 100 7.46 -5.90 15.29
C ARG A 100 8.98 -6.00 15.53
N MET A 101 9.48 -5.45 16.63
CA MET A 101 10.92 -5.47 16.94
C MET A 101 11.46 -6.90 17.11
N THR A 102 10.77 -7.76 17.85
CA THR A 102 11.16 -9.15 18.04
C THR A 102 11.16 -9.92 16.73
N ALA A 103 10.07 -9.81 15.95
CA ALA A 103 9.98 -10.48 14.65
C ALA A 103 11.02 -9.97 13.64
N TYR A 104 11.39 -8.69 13.70
CA TYR A 104 12.46 -8.14 12.87
C TYR A 104 13.81 -8.77 13.23
N ALA A 105 14.15 -8.85 14.52
CA ALA A 105 15.40 -9.46 14.96
C ALA A 105 15.49 -10.94 14.54
N GLU A 106 14.40 -11.70 14.68
CA GLU A 106 14.32 -13.09 14.22
C GLU A 106 14.44 -13.22 12.69
N ALA A 107 13.81 -12.32 11.94
CA ALA A 107 13.89 -12.32 10.49
C ALA A 107 15.32 -12.01 10.00
N VAL A 108 16.00 -11.06 10.63
CA VAL A 108 17.42 -10.76 10.35
C VAL A 108 18.30 -11.97 10.65
N ALA A 109 18.11 -12.63 11.80
CA ALA A 109 18.85 -13.83 12.17
C ALA A 109 18.63 -14.98 11.18
N SER A 110 17.38 -15.20 10.76
CA SER A 110 17.01 -16.23 9.78
C SER A 110 17.66 -15.96 8.41
N LEU A 111 17.61 -14.72 7.93
CA LEU A 111 18.22 -14.33 6.65
C LEU A 111 19.75 -14.43 6.66
N ALA A 112 20.38 -14.20 7.81
CA ALA A 112 21.80 -14.41 7.99
C ALA A 112 22.18 -15.90 7.94
N ALA A 113 21.37 -16.76 8.55
CA ALA A 113 21.57 -18.21 8.52
C ALA A 113 21.41 -18.81 7.12
N ASP A 114 20.50 -18.27 6.31
CA ASP A 114 20.26 -18.70 4.93
C ASP A 114 21.37 -18.24 3.94
N GLY A 115 22.35 -17.45 4.41
CA GLY A 115 23.46 -16.94 3.59
C GLY A 115 23.05 -15.88 2.55
N THR A 116 21.77 -15.54 2.48
CA THR A 116 21.20 -14.50 1.59
C THR A 116 21.34 -13.09 2.18
N SER A 117 22.55 -12.69 2.56
CA SER A 117 22.82 -11.32 3.00
C SER A 117 23.01 -10.42 1.76
N SER A 118 21.91 -9.92 1.21
CA SER A 118 21.88 -8.93 0.13
C SER A 118 21.13 -7.68 0.58
N VAL A 119 21.23 -6.55 -0.13
CA VAL A 119 20.50 -5.30 0.16
C VAL A 119 18.97 -5.48 0.29
N ARG A 120 18.42 -6.58 -0.23
CA ARG A 120 17.00 -6.93 -0.10
C ARG A 120 16.64 -7.50 1.29
N SER A 121 17.61 -7.96 2.07
CA SER A 121 17.38 -8.61 3.37
C SER A 121 16.78 -7.69 4.44
N PRO A 122 17.17 -6.40 4.59
CA PRO A 122 16.57 -5.54 5.63
C PRO A 122 15.11 -5.21 5.31
N HIS A 123 14.80 -4.91 4.04
CA HIS A 123 13.41 -4.65 3.61
C HIS A 123 12.53 -5.89 3.79
N GLN A 124 13.06 -7.08 3.48
CA GLN A 124 12.34 -8.34 3.68
C GLN A 124 12.09 -8.60 5.17
N ALA A 125 13.06 -8.33 6.04
CA ALA A 125 12.88 -8.45 7.49
C ALA A 125 11.80 -7.49 8.02
N THR A 126 11.79 -6.23 7.56
CA THR A 126 10.74 -5.26 7.91
C THR A 126 9.35 -5.75 7.52
N VAL A 127 9.17 -6.24 6.30
CA VAL A 127 7.86 -6.76 5.85
C VAL A 127 7.40 -7.96 6.67
N VAL A 128 8.32 -8.87 7.03
CA VAL A 128 7.99 -10.02 7.89
C VAL A 128 7.59 -9.57 9.28
N ALA A 129 8.31 -8.60 9.85
CA ALA A 129 8.01 -8.02 11.16
C ALA A 129 6.63 -7.34 11.20
N GLU A 130 6.32 -6.54 10.19
CA GLU A 130 5.01 -5.88 10.05
C GLU A 130 3.88 -6.90 9.85
N ALA A 131 4.11 -7.96 9.06
CA ALA A 131 3.14 -9.05 8.91
C ALA A 131 2.90 -9.78 10.24
N ALA A 132 3.94 -10.00 11.04
CA ALA A 132 3.83 -10.65 12.34
C ALA A 132 3.04 -9.79 13.33
N MET A 133 3.32 -8.49 13.39
CA MET A 133 2.57 -7.52 14.18
C MET A 133 1.09 -7.49 13.77
N LEU A 134 0.79 -7.42 12.46
CA LEU A 134 -0.59 -7.43 11.96
C LEU A 134 -1.33 -8.75 12.31
N ALA A 135 -0.67 -9.89 12.17
CA ALA A 135 -1.25 -11.19 12.52
C ALA A 135 -1.54 -11.31 14.02
N ALA A 136 -0.67 -10.79 14.88
CA ALA A 136 -0.88 -10.74 16.32
C ALA A 136 -2.04 -9.80 16.69
N ALA A 137 -2.05 -8.58 16.13
CA ALA A 137 -3.12 -7.60 16.32
C ALA A 137 -4.49 -8.17 15.91
N ARG A 138 -4.56 -8.85 14.76
CA ARG A 138 -5.79 -9.50 14.28
C ARG A 138 -6.33 -10.55 15.26
N MET A 139 -5.46 -11.29 15.95
CA MET A 139 -5.91 -12.22 17.00
C MET A 139 -6.51 -11.48 18.18
N GLN A 140 -5.90 -10.38 18.63
CA GLN A 140 -6.44 -9.58 19.74
C GLN A 140 -7.83 -9.00 19.40
N VAL A 141 -7.98 -8.40 18.21
CA VAL A 141 -9.28 -7.87 17.73
C VAL A 141 -10.35 -8.96 17.68
N SER A 142 -9.98 -10.18 17.31
CA SER A 142 -10.95 -11.29 17.18
C SER A 142 -11.40 -11.86 18.52
N HIS A 143 -10.64 -11.64 19.60
CA HIS A 143 -10.90 -12.26 20.89
C HIS A 143 -11.59 -11.35 21.91
N ASP A 144 -11.36 -10.03 21.93
CA ASP A 144 -12.13 -9.16 22.82
C ASP A 144 -12.04 -7.64 22.50
N ALA A 145 -13.14 -6.92 22.75
CA ALA A 145 -13.22 -5.45 22.66
C ALA A 145 -12.54 -4.74 23.85
N GLY A 146 -12.12 -5.49 24.87
CA GLY A 146 -11.40 -5.01 26.06
C GLY A 146 -9.91 -5.34 26.09
N ALA A 147 -9.35 -5.92 25.02
CA ALA A 147 -7.93 -6.27 24.96
C ALA A 147 -7.06 -5.03 25.24
N GLU A 148 -6.05 -5.21 26.10
CA GLU A 148 -5.16 -4.12 26.51
C GLU A 148 -4.45 -3.54 25.30
N VAL A 149 -4.66 -2.24 25.08
CA VAL A 149 -4.01 -1.51 24.00
C VAL A 149 -2.51 -1.48 24.30
N PRO A 150 -1.64 -1.86 23.34
CA PRO A 150 -0.20 -1.83 23.54
C PRO A 150 0.26 -0.44 23.97
N ALA A 151 1.22 -0.40 24.90
CA ALA A 151 1.78 0.85 25.41
C ALA A 151 2.36 1.75 24.31
N ARG A 152 2.77 1.14 23.18
CA ARG A 152 3.19 1.84 21.98
C ARG A 152 2.60 1.18 20.73
N ALA A 153 1.63 1.86 20.13
CA ALA A 153 1.10 1.47 18.83
C ALA A 153 2.19 1.60 17.74
N GLY A 154 2.38 0.53 16.99
CA GLY A 154 3.23 0.47 15.81
C GLY A 154 2.50 0.91 14.54
N THR A 155 3.26 1.15 13.47
CA THR A 155 2.74 1.52 12.15
C THR A 155 3.11 0.45 11.13
N LEU A 156 2.24 0.22 10.15
CA LEU A 156 2.53 -0.61 8.98
C LEU A 156 2.94 0.31 7.83
N GLU A 157 4.23 0.45 7.57
CA GLU A 157 4.70 1.28 6.45
C GLU A 157 4.50 0.54 5.11
N SER A 158 4.67 -0.78 5.10
CA SER A 158 4.59 -1.64 3.90
C SER A 158 3.20 -1.67 3.26
N ILE A 159 2.15 -1.27 3.99
CA ILE A 159 0.79 -1.28 3.47
C ILE A 159 0.53 -0.11 2.51
N SER A 160 1.32 0.97 2.60
CA SER A 160 1.16 2.18 1.78
C SER A 160 1.64 2.01 0.34
N GLU A 161 2.54 1.04 0.09
CA GLU A 161 3.10 0.81 -1.23
C GLU A 161 2.54 -0.47 -1.89
N PRO A 162 2.07 -0.39 -3.15
CA PRO A 162 1.44 -1.51 -3.84
C PRO A 162 2.20 -2.83 -3.86
N HIS A 163 3.52 -2.77 -3.99
CA HIS A 163 4.38 -3.93 -4.10
C HIS A 163 4.74 -4.48 -2.71
N LEU A 164 4.88 -3.62 -1.70
CA LEU A 164 5.10 -4.02 -0.32
C LEU A 164 3.85 -4.69 0.27
N MET A 165 2.62 -4.26 -0.08
CA MET A 165 1.39 -4.99 0.25
C MET A 165 1.41 -6.45 -0.24
N VAL A 166 1.95 -6.70 -1.42
CA VAL A 166 2.07 -8.05 -1.97
C VAL A 166 3.10 -8.87 -1.18
N LEU A 167 4.21 -8.25 -0.78
CA LEU A 167 5.20 -8.91 0.08
C LEU A 167 4.63 -9.20 1.47
N LEU A 168 3.85 -8.29 2.04
CA LEU A 168 3.14 -8.45 3.30
C LEU A 168 2.16 -9.63 3.21
N SER A 169 1.34 -9.67 2.16
CA SER A 169 0.41 -10.77 1.87
C SER A 169 1.12 -12.11 1.77
N ARG A 170 2.27 -12.14 1.09
CA ARG A 170 3.09 -13.36 0.99
C ARG A 170 3.64 -13.76 2.36
N ALA A 171 4.22 -12.83 3.11
CA ALA A 171 4.76 -13.07 4.44
C ALA A 171 3.70 -13.63 5.39
N LEU A 172 2.48 -13.08 5.37
CA LEU A 172 1.35 -13.59 6.16
C LEU A 172 1.05 -15.07 5.90
N SER A 173 1.16 -15.49 4.64
CA SER A 173 0.85 -16.84 4.21
C SER A 173 1.98 -17.86 4.42
N SER A 174 3.25 -17.42 4.36
CA SER A 174 4.39 -18.35 4.24
C SER A 174 5.47 -18.20 5.31
N SER A 175 5.46 -17.11 6.10
CA SER A 175 6.52 -16.88 7.08
C SER A 175 6.26 -17.66 8.37
N PRO A 176 7.21 -18.49 8.84
CA PRO A 176 7.09 -19.18 10.12
C PRO A 176 7.07 -18.20 11.31
N ILE A 177 7.80 -17.09 11.23
CA ILE A 177 7.83 -16.03 12.26
C ILE A 177 6.43 -15.45 12.46
N VAL A 178 5.71 -15.20 11.36
CA VAL A 178 4.33 -14.70 11.41
C VAL A 178 3.39 -15.75 12.03
N ALA A 179 3.56 -17.03 11.67
CA ALA A 179 2.76 -18.09 12.24
C ALA A 179 2.96 -18.21 13.76
N GLN A 180 4.19 -18.08 14.24
CA GLN A 180 4.53 -18.08 15.66
C GLN A 180 3.92 -16.88 16.40
N ALA A 181 4.03 -15.67 15.83
CA ALA A 181 3.42 -14.47 16.41
C ALA A 181 1.89 -14.62 16.56
N ARG A 182 1.22 -15.18 15.54
CA ARG A 182 -0.22 -15.47 15.58
C ARG A 182 -0.57 -16.44 16.72
N GLN A 183 0.21 -17.50 16.89
CA GLN A 183 0.00 -18.50 17.95
C GLN A 183 0.32 -17.96 19.35
N ALA A 184 1.32 -17.08 19.48
CA ALA A 184 1.63 -16.41 20.74
C ALA A 184 0.47 -15.51 21.18
N ALA A 185 -0.03 -14.66 20.28
CA ALA A 185 -1.17 -13.79 20.54
C ALA A 185 -2.45 -14.58 20.89
N ALA A 186 -2.72 -15.68 20.18
CA ALA A 186 -3.85 -16.56 20.49
C ALA A 186 -3.77 -17.16 21.90
N ARG A 187 -2.57 -17.57 22.35
CA ARG A 187 -2.36 -18.11 23.70
C ARG A 187 -2.55 -17.05 24.78
N MET A 188 -2.06 -15.84 24.53
CA MET A 188 -2.24 -14.71 25.46
C MET A 188 -3.73 -14.38 25.62
N ALA A 189 -4.48 -14.36 24.52
CA ALA A 189 -5.93 -14.15 24.55
C ALA A 189 -6.65 -15.21 25.41
N THR A 190 -6.31 -16.49 25.26
CA THR A 190 -6.93 -17.57 26.07
C THR A 190 -6.53 -17.57 27.54
N SER A 191 -5.43 -16.89 27.91
CA SER A 191 -4.99 -16.81 29.32
C SER A 191 -5.66 -15.71 30.12
N HIS A 192 -6.42 -14.82 29.47
CA HIS A 192 -7.17 -13.73 30.09
C HIS A 192 -8.65 -14.10 30.37
N ASP A 193 -9.10 -15.27 29.92
CA ASP A 193 -10.39 -15.89 30.26
C ASP A 193 -10.31 -16.67 31.59
#